data_AF-A0ABD0NX33-F1
#
_entry.id   AF-A0ABD0NX33-F1
#
_cell.length_a   1.000
_cell.length_b   1.000
_cell.length_c   1.000
_cell.angle_alpha   90.00
_cell.angle_beta   90.00
_cell.angle_gamma   90.00
#
_symmetry.space_group_name_H-M   'P 1'
#
loop_
_entity.id
_entity.type
_entity.pdbx_description
1 polymer ?
#
loop_
_entity_poly.entity_id
_entity_poly.type
_entity_poly.pdbx_seq_one_letter_code
_entity_poly.pdbx_strand_id
1 'polypeptide(L)' 'MNDVNPSAGQQQQQQQQQDSAVVPRLRAQENRSMAEIIADHPAELVRTDSPNFLCSVLPSHWRCNKTLPVAFK' A
#
# COMPACT_ATOMS: atom_id res chain seq x y z
N MET A 1 -27.92 38.33 -39.21
CA MET A 1 -26.79 37.46 -39.62
C MET A 1 -26.30 36.78 -38.36
N ASN A 2 -26.96 35.70 -37.91
CA ASN A 2 -26.77 34.31 -38.35
C ASN A 2 -25.35 33.85 -37.95
N ASP A 3 -25.15 32.89 -37.05
CA ASP A 3 -25.67 31.52 -37.17
C ASP A 3 -26.07 30.82 -35.84
N VAL A 4 -26.92 29.82 -36.05
CA VAL A 4 -27.60 28.94 -35.09
C VAL A 4 -26.79 27.64 -34.91
N ASN A 5 -26.45 27.34 -33.65
CA ASN A 5 -26.61 26.03 -32.98
C ASN A 5 -25.71 24.84 -33.44
N PRO A 6 -25.85 23.64 -32.83
CA PRO A 6 -24.89 23.04 -31.90
C PRO A 6 -24.17 21.83 -32.52
N SER A 7 -23.11 21.33 -31.88
CA SER A 7 -22.69 19.95 -32.09
C SER A 7 -22.16 19.33 -30.81
N ALA A 8 -22.77 18.19 -30.51
CA ALA A 8 -22.44 17.29 -29.44
C ALA A 8 -21.12 16.55 -29.72
N GLY A 9 -20.50 16.09 -28.63
CA GLY A 9 -19.77 14.82 -28.62
C GLY A 9 -18.26 14.90 -28.82
N GLN A 10 -17.53 14.66 -27.72
CA GLN A 10 -16.43 13.69 -27.54
C GLN A 10 -15.65 14.10 -26.27
N GLN A 11 -15.80 13.38 -25.16
CA GLN A 11 -15.04 12.17 -24.78
C GLN A 11 -13.54 12.38 -24.58
N GLN A 12 -13.16 12.20 -23.30
CA GLN A 12 -12.04 11.40 -22.81
C GLN A 12 -10.62 11.98 -22.75
N GLN A 13 -10.08 11.80 -21.53
CA GLN A 13 -8.71 11.41 -21.20
C GLN A 13 -7.61 12.46 -21.39
N GLN A 14 -7.19 13.02 -20.25
CA GLN A 14 -5.79 12.95 -19.87
C GLN A 14 -5.71 12.64 -18.37
N GLN A 15 -5.79 11.34 -18.08
CA GLN A 15 -5.19 10.77 -16.88
C GLN A 15 -3.71 11.13 -16.93
N GLN A 16 -3.26 11.98 -16.00
CA GLN A 16 -1.83 12.10 -15.72
C GLN A 16 -1.38 10.77 -15.11
N GLN A 17 -0.85 9.91 -15.97
CA GLN A 17 -0.02 8.77 -15.62
C GLN A 17 1.15 9.28 -14.78
N GLN A 18 1.07 9.12 -13.46
CA GLN A 18 2.25 8.96 -12.65
C GLN A 18 2.47 7.47 -12.47
N ASP A 19 3.44 6.99 -13.24
CA ASP A 19 4.11 5.72 -13.07
C ASP A 19 4.56 5.58 -11.61
N SER A 20 3.74 4.87 -10.82
CA SER A 20 4.12 4.46 -9.48
C SER A 20 3.89 2.96 -9.42
N ALA A 21 4.98 2.26 -9.72
CA ALA A 21 5.13 0.83 -9.51
C ALA A 21 4.47 0.40 -8.19
N VAL A 22 3.61 -0.61 -8.30
CA VAL A 22 3.04 -1.48 -7.25
C VAL A 22 3.58 -1.19 -5.84
N VAL A 23 2.95 -0.25 -5.13
CA VAL A 23 2.94 -0.20 -3.67
C VAL A 23 1.53 -0.57 -3.21
N PRO A 24 1.30 -1.80 -2.72
CA PRO A 24 0.00 -2.16 -2.18
C PRO A 24 -0.29 -1.31 -0.93
N ARG A 25 -1.27 -0.40 -1.05
CA ARG A 25 -2.19 0.04 0.01
C ARG A 25 -1.67 0.77 1.26
N LEU A 26 -0.44 1.29 1.30
CA LEU A 26 0.02 2.11 2.44
C LEU A 26 -0.88 3.32 2.75
N ARG A 27 -1.60 3.86 1.77
CA ARG A 27 -2.49 5.03 1.93
C ARG A 27 -3.74 4.78 2.79
N ALA A 28 -4.20 3.53 2.91
CA ALA A 28 -5.37 3.21 3.75
C ALA A 28 -5.02 3.06 5.24
N GLN A 29 -3.73 2.94 5.55
CA GLN A 29 -3.24 2.64 6.89
C GLN A 29 -2.92 3.89 7.72
N GLU A 30 -2.82 5.06 7.10
CA GLU A 30 -2.44 6.31 7.78
C GLU A 30 -3.38 6.69 8.94
N ASN A 31 -4.63 6.20 8.91
CA ASN A 31 -5.63 6.49 9.93
C ASN A 31 -5.93 5.30 10.88
N ARG A 32 -5.20 4.17 10.76
CA ARG A 32 -5.34 3.02 11.67
C ARG A 32 -4.23 3.00 12.71
N SER A 33 -4.58 2.69 13.94
CA SER A 33 -3.62 2.49 15.02
C SER A 33 -2.77 1.24 14.78
N MET A 34 -1.50 1.28 15.20
CA MET A 34 -0.59 0.13 15.18
C MET A 34 -1.21 -1.10 15.87
N ALA A 35 -1.98 -0.90 16.94
CA ALA A 35 -2.67 -1.98 17.64
C ALA A 35 -3.76 -2.65 16.79
N GLU A 36 -4.51 -1.87 15.99
CA GLU A 36 -5.56 -2.39 15.11
C GLU A 36 -4.95 -3.19 13.96
N ILE A 37 -3.83 -2.71 13.40
CA ILE A 37 -3.10 -3.40 12.34
C ILE A 37 -2.58 -4.76 12.84
N ILE A 38 -2.04 -4.81 14.06
CA ILE A 38 -1.60 -6.06 14.68
C ILE A 38 -2.78 -7.01 14.96
N ALA A 39 -3.94 -6.47 15.38
CA ALA A 39 -5.12 -7.27 15.65
C ALA A 39 -5.68 -7.95 14.38
N ASP A 40 -5.61 -7.28 13.24
CA ASP A 40 -6.02 -7.84 11.95
C ASP A 40 -5.03 -8.90 11.42
N HIS A 41 -3.76 -8.85 11.85
CA HIS A 41 -2.68 -9.73 11.38
C HIS A 41 -1.90 -10.30 12.58
N PRO A 42 -2.56 -11.08 13.46
CA PRO A 42 -1.94 -11.53 14.70
C PRO A 42 -0.76 -12.45 14.40
N ALA A 43 0.34 -12.26 15.14
CA ALA A 43 1.60 -13.00 15.00
C ALA A 43 2.34 -12.85 13.65
N GLU A 44 1.79 -12.11 12.68
CA GLU A 44 2.54 -11.75 11.47
C GLU A 44 3.39 -10.50 11.69
N LEU A 45 2.84 -9.49 12.36
CA LEU A 45 3.51 -8.20 12.59
C LEU A 45 3.79 -7.95 14.07
N VAL A 46 4.94 -7.33 14.35
CA VAL A 46 5.38 -6.91 15.68
C VAL A 46 5.78 -5.43 15.65
N ARG A 47 5.66 -4.76 16.82
CA ARG A 47 6.14 -3.39 17.00
C ARG A 47 7.67 -3.36 17.01
N THR A 48 8.22 -2.34 16.38
CA THR A 48 9.63 -1.98 16.53
C THR A 48 9.78 -0.89 17.60
N ASP A 49 11.02 -0.46 17.85
CA ASP A 49 11.30 0.70 18.71
C ASP A 49 10.85 2.03 18.07
N SER A 50 10.56 2.03 16.76
CA SER A 50 10.00 3.20 16.08
C SER A 50 8.47 3.17 16.13
N PRO A 51 7.81 4.28 16.52
CA PRO A 51 6.36 4.34 16.60
C PRO A 51 5.67 4.25 15.23
N ASN A 52 6.42 4.42 14.14
CA ASN A 52 5.89 4.48 12.77
C ASN A 52 6.16 3.22 11.95
N PHE A 53 6.86 2.22 12.52
CA PHE A 53 7.22 1.01 11.80
C PHE A 53 6.82 -0.26 12.56
N LEU A 54 6.14 -1.15 11.83
CA LEU A 54 5.95 -2.55 12.19
C LEU A 54 6.87 -3.38 11.31
N CYS A 55 7.22 -4.58 11.77
CA CYS A 55 7.95 -5.54 10.98
C CYS A 55 7.39 -6.94 11.15
N SER A 56 7.72 -7.83 10.23
CA SER A 56 7.32 -9.22 10.31
C SER A 56 8.00 -9.95 11.48
N VAL A 57 7.28 -10.85 12.14
CA VAL A 57 7.88 -11.73 13.16
C VAL A 57 8.86 -12.68 12.49
N LEU A 58 10.08 -12.73 13.01
CA LEU A 58 11.13 -13.64 12.55
C LEU A 58 11.22 -14.89 13.43
N PRO A 59 11.61 -16.06 12.88
CA PRO A 59 11.95 -17.22 13.69
C PRO A 59 13.07 -16.89 14.69
N SER A 60 12.96 -17.38 15.93
CA SER A 60 13.92 -17.07 17.01
C SER A 60 15.36 -17.52 16.71
N HIS A 61 15.51 -18.58 15.92
CA HIS A 61 16.79 -19.00 15.36
C HIS A 61 16.60 -19.35 13.90
N TRP A 62 17.45 -18.81 13.04
CA TRP A 62 17.49 -19.16 11.64
C TRP A 62 18.92 -19.38 11.18
N ARG A 63 19.07 -20.30 10.23
CA ARG A 63 20.37 -20.58 9.62
C ARG A 63 20.77 -19.40 8.73
N CYS A 64 22.02 -18.95 8.85
CA CYS A 64 22.56 -17.95 7.93
C CYS A 64 22.51 -18.45 6.47
N ASN A 65 22.32 -17.54 5.51
CA ASN A 65 22.21 -17.84 4.09
C ASN A 65 21.09 -18.85 3.71
N LYS A 66 20.05 -18.96 4.54
CA LYS A 66 18.84 -19.74 4.23
C LYS A 66 17.66 -18.77 4.06
N THR A 67 16.88 -18.93 2.99
CA THR A 67 15.65 -18.16 2.76
C THR A 67 14.66 -18.33 3.91
N LEU A 68 14.03 -17.25 4.35
CA LEU A 68 12.99 -17.29 5.38
C LEU A 68 11.75 -18.07 4.90
N PRO A 69 10.99 -18.69 5.80
CA PRO A 69 9.78 -19.42 5.44
C PRO A 69 8.66 -18.50 4.91
N VAL A 70 8.69 -17.23 5.32
CA VAL A 70 7.77 -16.18 4.88
C VAL A 70 8.60 -14.95 4.52
N ALA A 71 8.17 -14.21 3.50
CA ALA A 71 8.81 -12.96 3.11
C ALA A 71 8.71 -11.93 4.25
N PHE A 72 9.81 -11.25 4.54
CA PHE A 72 9.83 -10.16 5.49
C PHE A 72 9.16 -8.92 4.88
N LYS A 73 8.23 -8.37 5.64
CA LYS A 73 7.51 -7.11 5.39
C LYS A 73 7.83 -6.15 6.53
#